data_AF-A0A2R6G7S1-F1
#
_entry.id   AF-A0A2R6G7S1-F1
#
_cell.length_a   1.000
_cell.length_b   1.000
_cell.length_c   1.000
_cell.angle_alpha   90.00
_cell.angle_beta   90.00
_cell.angle_gamma   90.00
#
_symmetry.space_group_name_H-M   'P 1'
#
loop_
_entity.id
_entity.type
_entity.pdbx_description
1 polymer ?
#
loop_
_entity_poly.entity_id
_entity_poly.type
_entity_poly.pdbx_seq_one_letter_code
_entity_poly.pdbx_strand_id
1 'polypeptide(L)'
;MKRLAVIAVALVVAFAGCTGFGGGTDTPGDSSATPTASPPPTEPPTSTPAEGHPPGVSDDGLANASALVRAHADAVNETGYRSELVTTVEFADEDASIGPATLTFEAAVPADGRPYRITQTNDGGLSEDYEWVTWANDSVRVTNHTTYPPFGNATSKYEMDDPRPAPPDVAATAFYEFLRMGEFEIAEAGEDRLTLRATGANESATDVNVTSYEGEVVVDRRGVVREGNVTVEYVADDQQIRTSLEYTVETGDVTVEKPAWVGTAIHEASAITVDATVEGEYVAVTNTGREPIPAGYEITLMERTENGWSGSPATLSEPVEPGETVYVSIDAYRTVVDRSPPEDPDPLKGTYRVDVVNEGFETVAQDRVEADD
;
A
#
# COMPACT_ATOMS: atom_id res chain seq x y z
N MET A 1 17.32 -19.85 14.38
CA MET A 1 17.50 -19.84 12.90
C MET A 1 16.52 -20.72 12.13
N LYS A 2 16.03 -21.86 12.67
CA LYS A 2 14.91 -22.63 12.06
C LYS A 2 13.49 -22.15 12.46
N ARG A 3 13.38 -21.09 13.27
CA ARG A 3 12.12 -20.44 13.69
C ARG A 3 11.91 -19.05 13.06
N LEU A 4 12.76 -18.70 12.09
CA LEU A 4 12.72 -17.42 11.36
C LEU A 4 12.38 -17.62 9.87
N ALA A 5 12.37 -18.86 9.37
CA ALA A 5 12.00 -19.20 7.99
C ALA A 5 10.53 -19.64 7.84
N VAL A 6 9.89 -20.11 8.92
CA VAL A 6 8.45 -20.42 8.99
C VAL A 6 7.58 -19.14 8.97
N ILE A 7 8.20 -18.04 9.41
CA ILE A 7 7.71 -16.65 9.33
C ILE A 7 7.61 -16.15 7.86
N ALA A 8 8.18 -16.86 6.88
CA ALA A 8 8.26 -16.41 5.49
C ALA A 8 7.05 -16.76 4.62
N VAL A 9 6.11 -17.63 5.04
CA VAL A 9 5.13 -18.21 4.10
C VAL A 9 3.66 -17.84 4.37
N ALA A 10 3.27 -17.46 5.59
CA ALA A 10 1.85 -17.23 5.89
C ALA A 10 1.39 -15.75 5.95
N LEU A 11 2.24 -14.76 6.28
CA LEU A 11 1.77 -13.38 6.56
C LEU A 11 2.63 -12.21 6.06
N VAL A 12 3.90 -12.39 5.66
CA VAL A 12 4.75 -11.24 5.26
C VAL A 12 4.44 -10.68 3.86
N VAL A 13 3.81 -11.44 2.94
CA VAL A 13 3.74 -11.02 1.52
C VAL A 13 2.36 -10.56 1.04
N ALA A 14 1.24 -10.94 1.67
CA ALA A 14 -0.08 -10.53 1.15
C ALA A 14 -0.46 -9.07 1.49
N PHE A 15 0.11 -8.46 2.53
CA PHE A 15 -0.21 -7.06 2.93
C PHE A 15 0.98 -6.10 3.09
N ALA A 16 2.23 -6.56 3.05
CA ALA A 16 3.38 -5.65 3.09
C ALA A 16 3.66 -4.92 1.74
N GLY A 17 2.77 -5.04 0.75
CA GLY A 17 2.89 -4.41 -0.57
C GLY A 17 2.25 -3.02 -0.73
N CYS A 18 1.61 -2.44 0.30
CA CYS A 18 0.95 -1.13 0.16
C CYS A 18 1.81 0.09 0.58
N THR A 19 3.11 -0.07 0.85
CA THR A 19 4.04 1.07 1.02
C THR A 19 4.70 1.53 -0.29
N GLY A 20 4.30 1.00 -1.46
CA GLY A 20 4.99 1.29 -2.72
C GLY A 20 4.20 1.15 -4.02
N PHE A 21 2.87 1.29 -4.01
CA PHE A 21 2.07 1.18 -5.24
C PHE A 21 1.67 2.56 -5.79
N GLY A 22 2.35 3.00 -6.86
CA GLY A 22 2.01 4.22 -7.60
C GLY A 22 3.22 4.98 -8.15
N GLY A 23 3.91 4.41 -9.13
CA GLY A 23 4.98 5.08 -9.88
C GLY A 23 5.11 4.45 -11.26
N GLY A 24 4.18 4.83 -12.16
CA GLY A 24 4.24 4.43 -13.57
C GLY A 24 5.46 5.05 -14.24
N THR A 25 6.23 4.21 -14.92
CA THR A 25 7.34 4.57 -15.78
C THR A 25 6.82 5.09 -17.12
N ASP A 26 6.97 6.38 -17.39
CA ASP A 26 6.99 6.92 -18.75
C ASP A 26 8.43 7.35 -19.06
N THR A 27 9.15 6.52 -19.82
CA THR A 27 10.42 6.92 -20.44
C THR A 27 10.15 7.34 -21.89
N PRO A 28 10.49 8.58 -22.30
CA PRO A 28 10.52 8.96 -23.70
C PRO A 28 11.78 8.39 -24.37
N GLY A 29 11.64 7.26 -25.07
CA GLY A 29 12.69 6.74 -25.94
C GLY A 29 12.57 7.36 -27.33
N ASP A 30 13.40 8.36 -27.62
CA ASP A 30 13.53 8.95 -28.94
C ASP A 30 14.34 8.01 -29.85
N SER A 31 13.69 7.39 -30.82
CA SER A 31 14.33 6.69 -31.94
C SER A 31 13.50 6.88 -33.19
N SER A 32 13.93 7.87 -33.97
CA SER A 32 13.48 8.17 -35.32
C SER A 32 13.62 6.95 -36.23
N ALA A 33 12.51 6.27 -36.50
CA ALA A 33 12.32 5.39 -37.64
C ALA A 33 11.07 5.83 -38.41
N THR A 34 11.23 6.05 -39.71
CA THR A 34 10.20 6.46 -40.67
C THR A 34 8.95 5.56 -40.56
N PRO A 35 7.74 6.11 -40.35
CA PRO A 35 6.55 5.29 -40.12
C PRO A 35 6.11 4.63 -41.44
N THR A 36 6.20 3.30 -41.48
CA THR A 36 5.35 2.49 -42.37
C THR A 36 4.00 2.37 -41.68
N ALA A 37 2.92 2.71 -42.38
CA ALA A 37 1.56 2.71 -41.83
C ALA A 37 1.24 1.35 -41.18
N SER A 38 1.19 1.33 -39.85
CA SER A 38 0.66 0.23 -39.06
C SER A 38 -0.86 0.16 -39.31
N PRO A 39 -1.45 -1.04 -39.47
CA PRO A 39 -2.91 -1.14 -39.50
C PRO A 39 -3.50 -0.51 -38.22
N PRO A 40 -4.70 0.07 -38.29
CA PRO A 40 -5.33 0.69 -37.13
C PRO A 40 -5.35 -0.30 -35.95
N PRO A 41 -5.16 0.17 -34.70
CA PRO A 41 -5.24 -0.70 -33.53
C PRO A 41 -6.59 -1.41 -33.55
N THR A 42 -6.54 -2.75 -33.56
CA THR A 42 -7.73 -3.55 -33.25
C THR A 42 -8.10 -3.23 -31.82
N GLU A 43 -9.24 -2.55 -31.63
CA GLU A 43 -9.80 -2.31 -30.30
C GLU A 43 -9.83 -3.65 -29.54
N PRO A 44 -9.31 -3.71 -28.29
CA PRO A 44 -9.54 -4.88 -27.44
C PRO A 44 -11.06 -5.06 -27.34
N PRO A 45 -11.59 -6.31 -27.41
CA PRO A 45 -13.03 -6.51 -27.44
C PRO A 45 -13.62 -5.83 -26.22
N THR A 46 -14.41 -4.78 -26.44
CA THR A 46 -15.33 -4.28 -25.45
C THR A 46 -16.25 -5.45 -25.15
N SER A 47 -16.02 -6.14 -24.04
CA SER A 47 -16.93 -7.13 -23.49
C SER A 47 -18.18 -6.37 -23.07
N THR A 48 -19.03 -6.05 -24.04
CA THR A 48 -20.46 -5.91 -23.82
C THR A 48 -20.84 -7.12 -22.99
N PRO A 49 -21.48 -6.97 -21.81
CA PRO A 49 -21.92 -8.11 -21.03
C PRO A 49 -22.72 -8.99 -21.98
N ALA A 50 -22.17 -10.15 -22.32
CA ALA A 50 -22.95 -11.16 -22.98
C ALA A 50 -24.14 -11.40 -22.04
N GLU A 51 -25.36 -11.39 -22.56
CA GLU A 51 -26.47 -11.98 -21.83
C GLU A 51 -26.00 -13.39 -21.39
N GLY A 52 -25.78 -13.58 -20.09
CA GLY A 52 -25.02 -14.74 -19.62
C GLY A 52 -24.63 -14.65 -18.15
N HIS A 53 -23.46 -14.08 -17.84
CA HIS A 53 -22.84 -14.12 -16.50
C HIS A 53 -21.95 -12.90 -16.22
N PRO A 54 -21.64 -12.60 -14.95
CA PRO A 54 -20.65 -11.58 -14.59
C PRO A 54 -19.27 -11.89 -15.21
N PRO A 55 -18.43 -10.87 -15.48
CA PRO A 55 -17.07 -11.11 -15.96
C PRO A 55 -16.28 -12.06 -15.05
N GLY A 56 -15.63 -13.06 -15.65
CA GLY A 56 -14.88 -14.09 -14.90
C GLY A 56 -15.71 -15.30 -14.46
N VAL A 57 -17.03 -15.27 -14.64
CA VAL A 57 -17.95 -16.37 -14.32
C VAL A 57 -18.47 -17.03 -15.61
N SER A 58 -18.57 -18.36 -15.61
CA SER A 58 -19.20 -19.18 -16.67
C SER A 58 -20.33 -20.03 -16.08
N ASP A 59 -21.03 -20.80 -16.92
CA ASP A 59 -22.06 -21.75 -16.47
C ASP A 59 -21.54 -22.79 -15.46
N ASP A 60 -20.23 -23.07 -15.49
CA ASP A 60 -19.57 -24.02 -14.59
C ASP A 60 -19.08 -23.37 -13.28
N GLY A 61 -19.15 -22.03 -13.14
CA GLY A 61 -18.70 -21.28 -11.96
C GLY A 61 -17.59 -20.28 -12.24
N LEU A 62 -16.63 -20.15 -11.31
CA LEU A 62 -15.55 -19.15 -11.42
C LEU A 62 -14.48 -19.61 -12.41
N ALA A 63 -14.55 -19.12 -13.64
CA ALA A 63 -13.60 -19.49 -14.70
C ALA A 63 -12.33 -18.62 -14.72
N ASN A 64 -12.41 -17.36 -14.26
CA ASN A 64 -11.27 -16.45 -14.24
C ASN A 64 -11.40 -15.41 -13.12
N ALA A 65 -10.78 -15.70 -11.97
CA ALA A 65 -10.79 -14.83 -10.79
C ALA A 65 -10.22 -13.43 -11.09
N SER A 66 -9.18 -13.31 -11.91
CA SER A 66 -8.56 -12.02 -12.22
C SER A 66 -9.46 -11.14 -13.10
N ALA A 67 -10.30 -11.75 -13.94
CA ALA A 67 -11.31 -11.01 -14.72
C ALA A 67 -12.42 -10.49 -13.80
N LEU A 68 -12.86 -11.30 -12.83
CA LEU A 68 -13.86 -10.91 -11.84
C LEU A 68 -13.37 -9.75 -10.97
N VAL A 69 -12.15 -9.83 -10.43
CA VAL A 69 -11.60 -8.77 -9.56
C VAL A 69 -11.34 -7.47 -10.31
N ARG A 70 -10.96 -7.53 -11.59
CA ARG A 70 -10.88 -6.33 -12.43
C ARG A 70 -12.26 -5.70 -12.63
N ALA A 71 -13.27 -6.51 -12.97
CA ALA A 71 -14.64 -6.01 -13.14
C ALA A 71 -15.20 -5.41 -11.86
N HIS A 72 -14.92 -6.03 -10.71
CA HIS A 72 -15.20 -5.48 -9.39
C HIS A 72 -14.54 -4.09 -9.25
N ALA A 73 -13.22 -4.00 -9.42
CA ALA A 73 -12.46 -2.76 -9.25
C ALA A 73 -12.99 -1.64 -10.17
N ASP A 74 -13.26 -1.94 -11.44
CA ASP A 74 -13.80 -0.98 -12.40
C ASP A 74 -15.19 -0.48 -11.96
N ALA A 75 -16.07 -1.38 -11.51
CA ALA A 75 -17.43 -1.04 -11.12
C ALA A 75 -17.51 -0.24 -9.80
N VAL A 76 -16.68 -0.59 -8.80
CA VAL A 76 -16.65 0.14 -7.52
C VAL A 76 -15.99 1.50 -7.64
N ASN A 77 -14.97 1.64 -8.50
CA ASN A 77 -14.33 2.93 -8.76
C ASN A 77 -15.24 3.90 -9.53
N GLU A 78 -16.13 3.41 -10.40
CA GLU A 78 -17.09 4.26 -11.10
C GLU A 78 -18.16 4.85 -10.17
N THR A 79 -18.53 4.12 -9.11
CA THR A 79 -19.69 4.45 -8.26
C THR A 79 -19.32 4.95 -6.87
N GLY A 80 -18.08 4.73 -6.44
CA GLY A 80 -17.67 4.87 -5.04
C GLY A 80 -18.09 3.65 -4.22
N TYR A 81 -17.32 3.37 -3.16
CA TYR A 81 -17.49 2.18 -2.34
C TYR A 81 -17.15 2.37 -0.86
N ARG A 82 -17.79 1.53 -0.04
CA ARG A 82 -17.32 1.17 1.29
C ARG A 82 -17.07 -0.32 1.31
N SER A 83 -15.84 -0.73 1.60
CA SER A 83 -15.49 -2.15 1.71
C SER A 83 -14.98 -2.46 3.12
N GLU A 84 -15.23 -3.69 3.55
CA GLU A 84 -14.65 -4.26 4.76
C GLU A 84 -14.12 -5.67 4.43
N LEU A 85 -12.92 -5.98 4.90
CA LEU A 85 -12.37 -7.33 4.93
C LEU A 85 -11.91 -7.64 6.35
N VAL A 86 -12.49 -8.66 6.96
CA VAL A 86 -12.01 -9.23 8.23
C VAL A 86 -11.32 -10.55 7.92
N THR A 87 -10.07 -10.70 8.35
CA THR A 87 -9.29 -11.93 8.24
C THR A 87 -8.92 -12.41 9.64
N THR A 88 -9.33 -13.62 9.99
CA THR A 88 -8.97 -14.26 11.26
C THR A 88 -8.05 -15.44 11.00
N VAL A 89 -6.90 -15.47 11.65
CA VAL A 89 -5.91 -16.56 11.58
C VAL A 89 -5.85 -17.26 12.93
N GLU A 90 -6.10 -18.57 12.92
CA GLU A 90 -6.07 -19.43 14.10
C GLU A 90 -5.04 -20.54 13.91
N PHE A 91 -4.31 -20.85 14.98
CA PHE A 91 -3.31 -21.90 15.02
C PHE A 91 -3.86 -23.08 15.84
N ALA A 92 -3.77 -24.31 15.31
CA ALA A 92 -4.34 -25.47 15.98
C ALA A 92 -3.53 -25.98 17.19
N ASP A 93 -2.29 -25.51 17.36
CA ASP A 93 -1.41 -25.98 18.43
C ASP A 93 -1.75 -25.27 19.75
N GLU A 94 -2.25 -26.02 20.73
CA GLU A 94 -2.59 -25.51 22.08
C GLU A 94 -1.35 -25.04 22.86
N ASP A 95 -0.14 -25.49 22.48
CA ASP A 95 1.13 -25.02 23.05
C ASP A 95 1.68 -23.76 22.34
N ALA A 96 1.01 -23.30 21.26
CA ALA A 96 1.38 -22.04 20.63
C ALA A 96 1.13 -20.88 21.61
N SER A 97 2.17 -20.12 21.91
CA SER A 97 2.09 -18.93 22.77
C SER A 97 1.36 -17.75 22.09
N ILE A 98 0.66 -18.01 20.99
CA ILE A 98 0.14 -17.03 20.03
C ILE A 98 -1.37 -17.30 19.91
N GLY A 99 -2.17 -16.36 20.40
CA GLY A 99 -3.62 -16.40 20.24
C GLY A 99 -4.05 -16.16 18.78
N PRO A 100 -5.37 -16.21 18.49
CA PRO A 100 -5.87 -15.85 17.17
C PRO A 100 -5.47 -14.42 16.81
N ALA A 101 -5.18 -14.20 15.53
CA ALA A 101 -4.90 -12.88 14.97
C ALA A 101 -6.10 -12.44 14.13
N THR A 102 -6.58 -11.22 14.35
CA THR A 102 -7.59 -10.60 13.48
C THR A 102 -6.96 -9.43 12.74
N LEU A 103 -7.18 -9.35 11.44
CA LEU A 103 -6.75 -8.26 10.59
C LEU A 103 -7.97 -7.73 9.85
N THR A 104 -8.29 -6.46 10.07
CA THR A 104 -9.45 -5.78 9.49
C THR A 104 -8.99 -4.69 8.55
N PHE A 105 -9.50 -4.67 7.33
CA PHE A 105 -9.35 -3.58 6.38
C PHE A 105 -10.69 -2.95 6.09
N GLU A 106 -10.76 -1.63 6.23
CA GLU A 106 -11.92 -0.84 5.86
C GLU A 106 -11.50 0.23 4.85
N ALA A 107 -12.29 0.43 3.81
CA ALA A 107 -12.10 1.55 2.89
C ALA A 107 -13.41 2.29 2.68
N ALA A 108 -13.31 3.61 2.53
CA ALA A 108 -14.40 4.47 2.10
C ALA A 108 -13.86 5.43 1.03
N VAL A 109 -14.36 5.29 -0.19
CA VAL A 109 -13.88 6.01 -1.37
C VAL A 109 -15.08 6.49 -2.19
N PRO A 110 -15.30 7.80 -2.35
CA PRO A 110 -16.34 8.32 -3.25
C PRO A 110 -15.99 8.08 -4.73
N ALA A 111 -16.95 8.28 -5.64
CA ALA A 111 -16.76 8.02 -7.08
C ALA A 111 -15.68 8.87 -7.76
N ASP A 112 -15.41 10.07 -7.25
CA ASP A 112 -14.31 10.94 -7.71
C ASP A 112 -12.96 10.56 -7.06
N GLY A 113 -12.96 9.55 -6.17
CA GLY A 113 -11.79 9.01 -5.50
C GLY A 113 -11.30 9.84 -4.31
N ARG A 114 -11.94 10.98 -3.97
CA ARG A 114 -11.48 11.88 -2.89
C ARG A 114 -12.64 12.66 -2.25
N PRO A 115 -12.59 12.98 -0.94
CA PRO A 115 -11.62 12.46 0.02
C PRO A 115 -11.86 10.97 0.27
N TYR A 116 -10.81 10.23 0.59
CA TYR A 116 -10.91 8.82 0.95
C TYR A 116 -10.35 8.55 2.35
N ARG A 117 -10.81 7.46 2.95
CA ARG A 117 -10.29 6.92 4.22
C ARG A 117 -10.06 5.43 4.08
N ILE A 118 -8.89 4.97 4.52
CA ILE A 118 -8.55 3.54 4.61
C ILE A 118 -8.09 3.29 6.05
N THR A 119 -8.65 2.26 6.67
CA THR A 119 -8.28 1.81 8.02
C THR A 119 -7.79 0.37 7.94
N GLN A 120 -6.68 0.08 8.61
CA GLN A 120 -6.17 -1.26 8.82
C GLN A 120 -5.96 -1.48 10.31
N THR A 121 -6.58 -2.51 10.87
CA THR A 121 -6.46 -2.84 12.28
C THR A 121 -5.93 -4.25 12.43
N ASN A 122 -4.92 -4.44 13.27
CA ASN A 122 -4.45 -5.74 13.68
C ASN A 122 -4.67 -5.92 15.18
N ASP A 123 -5.37 -6.99 15.54
CA ASP A 123 -5.67 -7.38 16.91
C ASP A 123 -5.15 -8.80 17.17
N GLY A 124 -4.23 -8.93 18.12
CA GLY A 124 -3.65 -10.19 18.56
C GLY A 124 -2.68 -10.85 17.57
N GLY A 125 -2.24 -12.06 17.92
CA GLY A 125 -1.43 -12.90 17.05
C GLY A 125 0.08 -12.60 17.04
N LEU A 126 0.63 -12.42 15.83
CA LEU A 126 2.08 -12.45 15.54
C LEU A 126 2.80 -11.10 15.72
N SER A 127 2.07 -10.01 15.95
CA SER A 127 2.59 -8.63 16.08
C SER A 127 1.95 -7.90 17.26
N GLU A 128 2.49 -6.73 17.60
CA GLU A 128 1.80 -5.79 18.49
C GLU A 128 0.52 -5.29 17.82
N ASP A 129 -0.54 -5.13 18.61
CA ASP A 129 -1.81 -4.58 18.14
C ASP A 129 -1.59 -3.17 17.57
N TYR A 130 -2.19 -2.88 16.41
CA TYR A 130 -2.06 -1.56 15.78
C TYR A 130 -3.29 -1.16 14.97
N GLU A 131 -3.44 0.14 14.78
CA GLU A 131 -4.41 0.75 13.87
C GLU A 131 -3.69 1.74 12.95
N TRP A 132 -3.88 1.60 11.64
CA TRP A 132 -3.38 2.53 10.63
C TRP A 132 -4.57 3.19 9.96
N VAL A 133 -4.70 4.51 10.09
CA VAL A 133 -5.76 5.27 9.45
C VAL A 133 -5.14 6.25 8.46
N THR A 134 -5.34 6.00 7.16
CA THR A 134 -5.03 6.95 6.10
C THR A 134 -6.28 7.78 5.80
N TRP A 135 -6.12 9.10 5.74
CA TRP A 135 -7.11 10.02 5.17
C TRP A 135 -6.43 10.91 4.15
N ALA A 136 -7.07 11.11 2.99
CA ALA A 136 -6.55 12.03 2.00
C ALA A 136 -7.67 12.79 1.29
N ASN A 137 -7.33 13.98 0.81
CA ASN A 137 -8.17 14.79 -0.06
C ASN A 137 -7.34 15.34 -1.23
N ASP A 138 -7.80 16.40 -1.90
CA ASP A 138 -7.10 17.01 -3.03
C ASP A 138 -5.79 17.71 -2.66
N SER A 139 -5.56 17.98 -1.38
CA SER A 139 -4.43 18.82 -0.91
C SER A 139 -3.40 18.06 -0.10
N VAL A 140 -3.81 17.00 0.61
CA VAL A 140 -2.91 16.27 1.49
C VAL A 140 -3.32 14.81 1.63
N ARG A 141 -2.34 13.95 1.87
CA ARG A 141 -2.53 12.62 2.43
C ARG A 141 -1.87 12.58 3.81
N VAL A 142 -2.62 12.18 4.83
CA VAL A 142 -2.09 11.95 6.17
C VAL A 142 -2.39 10.54 6.64
N THR A 143 -1.44 9.96 7.36
CA THR A 143 -1.57 8.64 7.97
C THR A 143 -1.37 8.77 9.47
N ASN A 144 -2.24 8.16 10.27
CA ASN A 144 -2.03 7.95 11.69
C ASN A 144 -1.76 6.47 11.94
N HIS A 145 -0.59 6.14 12.47
CA HIS A 145 -0.23 4.82 12.96
C HIS A 145 -0.33 4.84 14.49
N THR A 146 -1.27 4.10 15.06
CA THR A 146 -1.39 3.92 16.51
C THR A 146 -1.01 2.50 16.89
N THR A 147 -0.07 2.34 17.81
CA THR A 147 0.33 1.04 18.37
C THR A 147 -0.21 0.89 19.79
N TYR A 148 -0.72 -0.29 20.12
CA TYR A 148 -1.31 -0.62 21.41
C TYR A 148 -0.44 -1.68 22.12
N PRO A 149 0.59 -1.27 22.85
CA PRO A 149 1.43 -2.24 23.56
C PRO A 149 0.61 -2.94 24.67
N PRO A 150 0.86 -4.24 24.93
CA PRO A 150 0.09 -5.01 25.91
C PRO A 150 0.20 -4.46 27.35
N PHE A 151 1.30 -3.74 27.63
CA PHE A 151 1.54 -3.07 28.91
C PHE A 151 2.03 -1.65 28.65
N GLY A 152 1.11 -0.72 28.39
CA GLY A 152 1.46 0.67 28.18
C GLY A 152 0.28 1.53 27.73
N ASN A 153 0.58 2.77 27.37
CA ASN A 153 -0.39 3.64 26.71
C ASN A 153 -0.22 3.49 25.19
N ALA A 154 -1.33 3.63 24.46
CA ALA A 154 -1.30 3.74 23.02
C ALA A 154 -0.42 4.91 22.57
N THR A 155 0.35 4.71 21.51
CA THR A 155 1.21 5.75 20.94
C THR A 155 0.83 5.95 19.48
N SER A 156 0.60 7.21 19.08
CA SER A 156 0.27 7.58 17.70
C SER A 156 1.46 8.25 17.04
N LYS A 157 1.66 7.97 15.75
CA LYS A 157 2.62 8.63 14.86
C LYS A 157 1.89 9.12 13.62
N TYR A 158 2.23 10.32 13.17
CA TYR A 158 1.61 10.94 12.01
C TYR A 158 2.60 11.08 10.87
N GLU A 159 2.18 10.69 9.68
CA GLU A 159 2.90 10.91 8.44
C GLU A 159 2.08 11.83 7.53
N MET A 160 2.76 12.69 6.77
CA MET A 160 2.15 13.55 5.76
C MET A 160 2.88 13.36 4.43
N ASP A 161 2.09 13.16 3.39
CA ASP A 161 2.55 12.97 2.02
C ASP A 161 1.73 13.84 1.05
N ASP A 162 2.26 13.97 -0.16
CA ASP A 162 1.51 14.52 -1.29
C ASP A 162 0.17 13.78 -1.52
N PRO A 163 -0.87 14.51 -1.98
CA PRO A 163 -2.17 13.93 -2.24
C PRO A 163 -2.10 12.89 -3.38
N ARG A 164 -2.23 11.60 -3.05
CA ARG A 164 -2.32 10.49 -4.03
C ARG A 164 -3.76 10.05 -4.24
N PRO A 165 -4.16 9.58 -5.45
CA PRO A 165 -5.49 9.01 -5.66
C PRO A 165 -5.74 7.84 -4.70
N ALA A 166 -7.01 7.54 -4.41
CA ALA A 166 -7.33 6.33 -3.68
C ALA A 166 -6.74 5.11 -4.42
N PRO A 167 -6.07 4.19 -3.70
CA PRO A 167 -5.66 2.93 -4.30
C PRO A 167 -6.91 2.13 -4.74
N PRO A 168 -6.75 1.15 -5.65
CA PRO A 168 -7.77 0.13 -5.89
C PRO A 168 -8.19 -0.53 -4.57
N ASP A 169 -9.42 -1.06 -4.49
CA ASP A 169 -9.95 -1.67 -3.26
C ASP A 169 -8.97 -2.72 -2.70
N VAL A 170 -8.25 -2.32 -1.64
CA VAL A 170 -7.20 -3.11 -1.01
C VAL A 170 -7.81 -4.36 -0.37
N ALA A 171 -9.03 -4.24 0.16
CA ALA A 171 -9.78 -5.35 0.74
C ALA A 171 -10.13 -6.39 -0.34
N ALA A 172 -10.64 -5.96 -1.50
CA ALA A 172 -10.88 -6.87 -2.62
C ALA A 172 -9.61 -7.51 -3.18
N THR A 173 -8.49 -6.76 -3.21
CA THR A 173 -7.18 -7.27 -3.67
C THR A 173 -6.65 -8.37 -2.77
N ALA A 174 -6.85 -8.27 -1.46
CA ALA A 174 -6.49 -9.35 -0.55
C ALA A 174 -7.44 -10.54 -0.63
N PHE A 175 -8.76 -10.28 -0.78
CA PHE A 175 -9.76 -11.33 -0.96
C PHE A 175 -9.54 -12.12 -2.27
N TYR A 176 -8.99 -11.49 -3.31
CA TYR A 176 -8.64 -12.12 -4.58
C TYR A 176 -7.74 -13.35 -4.44
N GLU A 177 -6.73 -13.31 -3.57
CA GLU A 177 -5.82 -14.44 -3.41
C GLU A 177 -6.57 -15.69 -2.93
N PHE A 178 -7.57 -15.49 -2.07
CA PHE A 178 -8.43 -16.58 -1.62
C PHE A 178 -9.38 -17.03 -2.71
N LEU A 179 -9.98 -16.13 -3.48
CA LEU A 179 -10.78 -16.51 -4.66
C LEU A 179 -9.99 -17.37 -5.66
N ARG A 180 -8.71 -17.04 -5.87
CA ARG A 180 -7.81 -17.80 -6.76
C ARG A 180 -7.50 -19.20 -6.21
N MET A 181 -7.41 -19.34 -4.89
CA MET A 181 -7.14 -20.60 -4.20
C MET A 181 -8.32 -21.59 -4.15
N GLY A 182 -9.55 -21.15 -4.46
CA GLY A 182 -10.73 -22.01 -4.47
C GLY A 182 -11.16 -22.42 -5.87
N GLU A 183 -11.77 -23.60 -5.97
CA GLU A 183 -12.63 -23.96 -7.10
C GLU A 183 -14.07 -23.63 -6.72
N PHE A 184 -14.80 -22.90 -7.57
CA PHE A 184 -16.16 -22.46 -7.26
C PHE A 184 -17.14 -22.83 -8.37
N GLU A 185 -18.33 -23.29 -7.98
CA GLU A 185 -19.47 -23.56 -8.87
C GLU A 185 -20.62 -22.59 -8.59
N ILE A 186 -21.56 -22.46 -9.53
CA ILE A 186 -22.79 -21.69 -9.32
C ILE A 186 -23.72 -22.48 -8.38
N ALA A 187 -23.90 -21.99 -7.16
CA ALA A 187 -24.87 -22.56 -6.21
C ALA A 187 -26.27 -21.97 -6.41
N GLU A 188 -26.37 -20.66 -6.68
CA GLU A 188 -27.63 -19.97 -6.91
C GLU A 188 -27.46 -18.89 -7.99
N ALA A 189 -28.45 -18.78 -8.89
CA ALA A 189 -28.54 -17.72 -9.88
C ALA A 189 -29.86 -16.97 -9.72
N GLY A 190 -29.78 -15.80 -9.10
CA GLY A 190 -30.88 -14.86 -8.99
C GLY A 190 -30.96 -13.93 -10.21
N GLU A 191 -31.97 -13.05 -10.22
CA GLU A 191 -32.08 -12.06 -11.30
C GLU A 191 -30.87 -11.12 -11.29
N ASP A 192 -30.51 -10.49 -10.17
CA ASP A 192 -29.44 -9.48 -10.16
C ASP A 192 -28.10 -9.96 -9.59
N ARG A 193 -28.09 -11.15 -8.98
CA ARG A 193 -26.93 -11.68 -8.25
C ARG A 193 -26.77 -13.18 -8.46
N LEU A 194 -25.54 -13.64 -8.33
CA LEU A 194 -25.10 -15.02 -8.44
C LEU A 194 -24.34 -15.38 -7.17
N THR A 195 -24.62 -16.57 -6.62
CA THR A 195 -23.89 -17.11 -5.47
C THR A 195 -22.99 -18.23 -5.98
N LEU A 196 -21.68 -18.04 -5.81
CA LEU A 196 -20.65 -19.02 -6.09
C LEU A 196 -20.31 -19.76 -4.80
N ARG A 197 -20.24 -21.08 -4.84
CA ARG A 197 -19.86 -21.91 -3.68
C ARG A 197 -18.60 -22.70 -3.99
N ALA A 198 -17.68 -22.72 -3.03
CA ALA A 198 -16.46 -23.48 -3.17
C ALA A 198 -16.76 -24.99 -3.16
N THR A 199 -16.16 -25.72 -4.09
CA THR A 199 -16.21 -27.18 -4.17
C THR A 199 -14.93 -27.84 -3.64
N GLY A 200 -13.88 -27.05 -3.46
CA GLY A 200 -12.59 -27.48 -2.95
C GLY A 200 -11.50 -26.43 -3.21
N ALA A 201 -10.25 -26.81 -2.94
CA ALA A 201 -9.09 -25.98 -3.22
C ALA A 201 -8.62 -26.16 -4.67
N ASN A 202 -8.23 -25.07 -5.31
CA ASN A 202 -7.48 -25.09 -6.55
C ASN A 202 -5.99 -25.34 -6.24
N GLU A 203 -5.58 -26.60 -6.21
CA GLU A 203 -4.20 -27.02 -5.91
C GLU A 203 -3.17 -26.42 -6.88
N SER A 204 -3.57 -26.04 -8.10
CA SER A 204 -2.66 -25.40 -9.06
C SER A 204 -2.38 -23.93 -8.75
N ALA A 205 -3.16 -23.31 -7.86
CA ALA A 205 -3.05 -21.91 -7.49
C ALA A 205 -2.18 -21.67 -6.25
N THR A 206 -1.81 -22.71 -5.50
CA THR A 206 -1.10 -22.57 -4.22
C THR A 206 -0.08 -23.67 -4.00
N ASP A 207 1.03 -23.32 -3.36
CA ASP A 207 2.06 -24.27 -2.94
C ASP A 207 1.84 -24.78 -1.49
N VAL A 208 0.82 -24.27 -0.79
CA VAL A 208 0.48 -24.73 0.57
C VAL A 208 -0.37 -26.00 0.53
N ASN A 209 -0.17 -26.88 1.51
CA ASN A 209 -0.95 -28.09 1.65
C ASN A 209 -2.33 -27.78 2.25
N VAL A 210 -3.31 -27.46 1.40
CA VAL A 210 -4.69 -27.18 1.81
C VAL A 210 -5.40 -28.48 2.21
N THR A 211 -5.91 -28.52 3.43
CA THR A 211 -6.64 -29.68 3.99
C THR A 211 -8.16 -29.52 3.91
N SER A 212 -8.65 -28.28 3.93
CA SER A 212 -10.06 -27.95 3.73
C SER A 212 -10.19 -26.57 3.10
N TYR A 213 -11.17 -26.40 2.21
CA TYR A 213 -11.49 -25.12 1.61
C TYR A 213 -13.01 -25.02 1.45
N GLU A 214 -13.60 -24.07 2.17
CA GLU A 214 -15.03 -23.78 2.14
C GLU A 214 -15.21 -22.30 1.84
N GLY A 215 -16.24 -21.94 1.07
CA GLY A 215 -16.53 -20.55 0.83
C GLY A 215 -17.78 -20.29 0.02
N GLU A 216 -18.32 -19.09 0.16
CA GLU A 216 -19.48 -18.59 -0.57
C GLU A 216 -19.21 -17.13 -0.97
N VAL A 217 -19.52 -16.80 -2.23
CA VAL A 217 -19.23 -15.49 -2.82
C VAL A 217 -20.44 -15.01 -3.59
N VAL A 218 -20.95 -13.83 -3.26
CA VAL A 218 -22.09 -13.22 -3.94
C VAL A 218 -21.60 -12.17 -4.91
N VAL A 219 -21.92 -12.34 -6.19
CA VAL A 219 -21.46 -11.48 -7.29
C VAL A 219 -22.67 -10.90 -8.01
N ASP A 220 -22.68 -9.60 -8.28
CA ASP A 220 -23.71 -9.00 -9.12
C ASP A 220 -23.39 -9.09 -10.61
N ARG A 221 -24.36 -8.79 -11.48
CA ARG A 221 -24.19 -8.83 -12.94
C ARG A 221 -23.06 -7.97 -13.50
N ARG A 222 -22.63 -6.94 -12.77
CA ARG A 222 -21.53 -6.06 -13.19
C ARG A 222 -20.16 -6.61 -12.81
N GLY A 223 -20.11 -7.71 -12.05
CA GLY A 223 -18.88 -8.29 -11.53
C GLY A 223 -18.49 -7.74 -10.16
N VAL A 224 -19.36 -7.00 -9.47
CA VAL A 224 -19.08 -6.59 -8.09
C VAL A 224 -19.29 -7.79 -7.18
N VAL A 225 -18.19 -8.31 -6.63
CA VAL A 225 -18.24 -9.17 -5.43
C VAL A 225 -18.85 -8.34 -4.31
N ARG A 226 -20.08 -8.65 -3.90
CA ARG A 226 -20.85 -7.94 -2.85
C ARG A 226 -20.51 -8.43 -1.46
N GLU A 227 -20.35 -9.73 -1.35
CA GLU A 227 -20.09 -10.45 -0.11
C GLU A 227 -19.23 -11.67 -0.43
N GLY A 228 -18.35 -12.03 0.48
CA GLY A 228 -17.53 -13.23 0.38
C GLY A 228 -17.17 -13.76 1.75
N ASN A 229 -17.47 -15.03 2.00
CA ASN A 229 -17.00 -15.74 3.17
C ASN A 229 -16.14 -16.91 2.70
N VAL A 230 -14.89 -16.99 3.15
CA VAL A 230 -13.98 -18.09 2.82
C VAL A 230 -13.32 -18.59 4.10
N THR A 231 -13.33 -19.90 4.32
CA THR A 231 -12.48 -20.54 5.32
C THR A 231 -11.56 -21.54 4.65
N VAL A 232 -10.25 -21.36 4.86
CA VAL A 232 -9.23 -22.29 4.41
C VAL A 232 -8.48 -22.88 5.61
N GLU A 233 -8.33 -24.19 5.60
CA GLU A 233 -7.44 -24.91 6.52
C GLU A 233 -6.26 -25.45 5.72
N TYR A 234 -5.05 -25.21 6.19
CA TYR A 234 -3.84 -25.68 5.52
C TYR A 234 -2.73 -25.98 6.52
N VAL A 235 -1.77 -26.79 6.08
CA VAL A 235 -0.57 -27.11 6.86
C VAL A 235 0.60 -26.31 6.33
N ALA A 236 1.23 -25.51 7.20
CA ALA A 236 2.48 -24.82 6.94
C ALA A 236 3.48 -25.15 8.06
N ASP A 237 4.68 -25.59 7.70
CA ASP A 237 5.75 -25.94 8.64
C ASP A 237 5.31 -26.89 9.77
N ASP A 238 4.58 -27.95 9.40
CA ASP A 238 3.98 -28.95 10.29
C ASP A 238 2.94 -28.41 11.28
N GLN A 239 2.48 -27.16 11.10
CA GLN A 239 1.43 -26.54 11.88
C GLN A 239 0.14 -26.43 11.06
N GLN A 240 -0.97 -26.88 11.65
CA GLN A 240 -2.30 -26.66 11.07
C GLN A 240 -2.75 -25.23 11.36
N ILE A 241 -3.10 -24.51 10.31
CA ILE A 241 -3.58 -23.12 10.34
C ILE A 241 -4.99 -23.10 9.76
N ARG A 242 -5.88 -22.35 10.40
CA ARG A 242 -7.21 -22.02 9.89
C ARG A 242 -7.28 -20.52 9.64
N THR A 243 -7.60 -20.12 8.42
CA THR A 243 -7.80 -18.72 8.05
C THR A 243 -9.24 -18.54 7.59
N SER A 244 -9.95 -17.60 8.21
CA SER A 244 -11.32 -17.23 7.85
C SER A 244 -11.34 -15.80 7.34
N LEU A 245 -12.08 -15.54 6.26
CA LEU A 245 -12.21 -14.24 5.62
C LEU A 245 -13.67 -13.88 5.45
N GLU A 246 -13.99 -12.64 5.76
CA GLU A 246 -15.32 -12.03 5.56
C GLU A 246 -15.13 -10.72 4.82
N TYR A 247 -15.63 -10.65 3.59
CA TYR A 247 -15.57 -9.48 2.73
C TYR A 247 -16.97 -8.95 2.47
N THR A 248 -17.14 -7.63 2.56
CA THR A 248 -18.37 -6.94 2.15
C THR A 248 -18.05 -5.66 1.38
N VAL A 249 -18.93 -5.29 0.45
CA VAL A 249 -18.86 -3.98 -0.20
C VAL A 249 -20.23 -3.37 -0.47
N GLU A 250 -20.35 -2.09 -0.12
CA GLU A 250 -21.46 -1.23 -0.50
C GLU A 250 -21.00 -0.26 -1.58
N THR A 251 -21.83 -0.01 -2.59
CA THR A 251 -21.53 0.94 -3.68
C THR A 251 -22.58 2.04 -3.72
N GLY A 252 -22.19 3.24 -4.14
CA GLY A 252 -23.11 4.37 -4.34
C GLY A 252 -22.60 5.65 -3.69
N ASP A 253 -23.52 6.49 -3.19
CA ASP A 253 -23.17 7.77 -2.58
C ASP A 253 -22.39 7.60 -1.27
N VAL A 254 -21.06 7.59 -1.38
CA VAL A 254 -20.13 7.47 -0.24
C VAL A 254 -19.62 8.84 0.16
N THR A 255 -19.80 9.18 1.43
CA THR A 255 -19.25 10.40 2.04
C THR A 255 -18.15 10.06 3.04
N VAL A 256 -17.02 10.75 2.97
CA VAL A 256 -15.90 10.53 3.89
C VAL A 256 -15.73 11.75 4.78
N GLU A 257 -15.91 11.55 6.10
CA GLU A 257 -15.67 12.58 7.09
C GLU A 257 -14.18 12.74 7.36
N LYS A 258 -13.74 13.99 7.54
CA LYS A 258 -12.36 14.30 7.93
C LYS A 258 -12.13 13.89 9.39
N PRO A 259 -11.19 12.99 9.70
CA PRO A 259 -10.91 12.61 11.08
C PRO A 259 -10.42 13.80 11.92
N ALA A 260 -10.78 13.81 13.21
CA ALA A 260 -10.45 14.90 14.14
C ALA A 260 -8.93 15.09 14.31
N TRP A 261 -8.16 14.01 14.22
CA TRP A 261 -6.70 14.03 14.37
C TRP A 261 -5.98 14.65 13.16
N VAL A 262 -6.61 14.83 12.00
CA VAL A 262 -5.93 15.37 10.80
C VAL A 262 -5.35 16.76 11.05
N GLY A 263 -6.02 17.59 11.85
CA GLY A 263 -5.49 18.91 12.22
C GLY A 263 -4.19 18.80 13.02
N THR A 264 -4.15 17.88 13.98
CA THR A 264 -2.95 17.56 14.77
C THR A 264 -1.86 16.98 13.88
N ALA A 265 -2.18 16.03 13.01
CA ALA A 265 -1.22 15.42 12.10
C ALA A 265 -0.56 16.46 11.19
N ILE A 266 -1.34 17.33 10.54
CA ILE A 266 -0.78 18.41 9.71
C ILE A 266 0.08 19.35 10.56
N HIS A 267 -0.34 19.66 11.79
CA HIS A 267 0.45 20.50 12.69
C HIS A 267 1.80 19.82 13.04
N GLU A 268 1.79 18.57 13.47
CA GLU A 268 3.01 17.86 13.89
C GLU A 268 3.92 17.53 12.69
N ALA A 269 3.37 17.10 11.57
CA ALA A 269 4.15 16.81 10.36
C ALA A 269 4.73 18.07 9.68
N SER A 270 4.19 19.27 9.96
CA SER A 270 4.76 20.55 9.52
C SER A 270 5.66 21.21 10.57
N ALA A 271 6.00 20.50 11.66
CA ALA A 271 6.96 21.01 12.64
C ALA A 271 8.34 21.14 11.98
N ILE A 272 8.81 20.08 11.33
CA ILE A 272 10.05 20.07 10.54
C ILE A 272 9.67 19.81 9.09
N THR A 273 10.10 20.68 8.19
CA THR A 273 9.88 20.54 6.74
C THR A 273 11.10 21.09 6.04
N VAL A 274 11.47 20.52 4.90
CA VAL A 274 12.60 20.99 4.12
C VAL A 274 12.20 21.22 2.67
N ASP A 275 12.77 22.27 2.09
CA ASP A 275 12.77 22.49 0.64
C ASP A 275 14.20 22.30 0.15
N ALA A 276 14.37 21.49 -0.88
CA ALA A 276 15.64 21.16 -1.49
C ALA A 276 15.72 21.77 -2.88
N THR A 277 16.87 22.33 -3.24
CA THR A 277 17.13 22.88 -4.58
C THR A 277 18.53 22.52 -5.03
N VAL A 278 18.66 22.01 -6.25
CA VAL A 278 19.98 21.74 -6.84
C VAL A 278 20.61 23.07 -7.27
N GLU A 279 21.82 23.33 -6.78
CA GLU A 279 22.61 24.52 -7.11
C GLU A 279 23.98 24.08 -7.67
N GLY A 280 23.99 23.70 -8.95
CA GLY A 280 25.18 23.14 -9.58
C GLY A 280 25.41 21.70 -9.11
N GLU A 281 26.44 21.49 -8.29
CA GLU A 281 26.94 20.15 -7.90
C GLU A 281 26.59 19.80 -6.44
N TYR A 282 25.69 20.56 -5.81
CA TYR A 282 25.20 20.31 -4.45
C TYR A 282 23.70 20.66 -4.34
N VAL A 283 23.08 20.26 -3.24
CA VAL A 283 21.69 20.55 -2.91
C VAL A 283 21.64 21.53 -1.74
N ALA A 284 21.06 22.70 -1.96
CA ALA A 284 20.69 23.61 -0.89
C ALA A 284 19.40 23.10 -0.23
N VAL A 285 19.46 22.81 1.07
CA VAL A 285 18.33 22.28 1.87
C VAL A 285 17.97 23.32 2.91
N THR A 286 16.77 23.90 2.77
CA THR A 286 16.27 24.94 3.67
C THR A 286 15.23 24.37 4.60
N ASN A 287 15.35 24.59 5.92
CA ASN A 287 14.29 24.24 6.86
C ASN A 287 13.11 25.22 6.67
N THR A 288 12.05 24.78 6.00
CA THR A 288 10.81 25.53 5.80
C THR A 288 9.76 25.23 6.87
N GLY A 289 10.08 24.33 7.81
CA GLY A 289 9.29 24.01 8.98
C GLY A 289 9.22 25.15 10.01
N ARG A 290 8.49 24.89 11.09
CA ARG A 290 8.25 25.86 12.18
C ARG A 290 9.19 25.64 13.37
N GLU A 291 9.79 24.46 13.46
CA GLU A 291 10.70 24.05 14.52
C GLU A 291 12.10 23.84 13.94
N PRO A 292 13.16 24.04 14.74
CA PRO A 292 14.52 23.75 14.30
C PRO A 292 14.69 22.24 14.06
N ILE A 293 15.47 21.88 13.04
CA ILE A 293 16.00 20.51 12.92
C ILE A 293 17.09 20.36 13.99
N PRO A 294 16.94 19.48 15.00
CA PRO A 294 17.91 19.40 16.08
C PRO A 294 19.29 18.92 15.62
N ALA A 295 20.34 19.34 16.34
CA ALA A 295 21.64 18.67 16.27
C ALA A 295 21.48 17.18 16.63
N GLY A 296 22.28 16.32 15.99
CA GLY A 296 22.19 14.87 16.13
C GLY A 296 21.27 14.18 15.12
N TYR A 297 20.40 14.94 14.43
CA TYR A 297 19.60 14.40 13.33
C TYR A 297 20.50 14.14 12.12
N GLU A 298 20.10 13.19 11.27
CA GLU A 298 20.82 12.85 10.05
C GLU A 298 20.13 13.48 8.83
N ILE A 299 20.93 14.00 7.89
CA ILE A 299 20.46 14.33 6.54
C ILE A 299 21.10 13.33 5.58
N THR A 300 20.28 12.72 4.74
CA THR A 300 20.74 11.79 3.70
C THR A 300 20.37 12.32 2.33
N LEU A 301 21.34 12.45 1.44
CA LEU A 301 21.09 12.66 0.02
C LEU A 301 21.05 11.29 -0.66
N MET A 302 19.87 10.87 -1.09
CA MET A 302 19.63 9.58 -1.73
C MET A 302 19.55 9.72 -3.24
N GLU A 303 20.41 9.01 -3.96
CA GLU A 303 20.37 8.87 -5.41
C GLU A 303 19.36 7.79 -5.82
N ARG A 304 18.60 8.06 -6.89
CA ARG A 304 17.73 7.07 -7.54
C ARG A 304 18.58 6.13 -8.41
N THR A 305 18.77 4.90 -7.96
CA THR A 305 19.43 3.81 -8.71
C THR A 305 18.42 2.83 -9.31
N GLU A 306 18.89 1.91 -10.16
CA GLU A 306 18.06 0.81 -10.69
C GLU A 306 17.45 -0.07 -9.59
N ASN A 307 18.11 -0.18 -8.43
CA ASN A 307 17.69 -1.01 -7.30
C ASN A 307 16.93 -0.21 -6.22
N GLY A 308 16.57 1.05 -6.49
CA GLY A 308 15.90 1.94 -5.54
C GLY A 308 16.79 3.10 -5.07
N TRP A 309 16.51 3.62 -3.88
CA TRP A 309 17.19 4.78 -3.32
C TRP A 309 18.46 4.37 -2.56
N SER A 310 19.59 5.02 -2.82
CA SER A 310 20.86 4.76 -2.13
C SER A 310 21.53 6.05 -1.68
N GLY A 311 22.00 6.09 -0.44
CA GLY A 311 22.71 7.23 0.12
C GLY A 311 23.35 6.88 1.46
N SER A 312 24.33 7.68 1.89
CA SER A 312 24.92 7.57 3.23
C SER A 312 24.42 8.72 4.10
N PRO A 313 24.06 8.53 5.38
CA PRO A 313 23.62 9.62 6.23
C PRO A 313 24.79 10.52 6.66
N ALA A 314 24.48 11.79 6.93
CA ALA A 314 25.37 12.76 7.55
C ALA A 314 24.72 13.40 8.78
N THR A 315 25.37 13.31 9.93
CA THR A 315 24.83 13.86 11.18
C THR A 315 25.02 15.38 11.26
N LEU A 316 23.95 16.10 11.57
CA LEU A 316 23.98 17.53 11.88
C LEU A 316 24.71 17.77 13.20
N SER A 317 25.78 18.56 13.16
CA SER A 317 26.52 18.96 14.35
C SER A 317 25.84 20.06 15.16
N GLU A 318 24.97 20.84 14.52
CA GLU A 318 24.25 21.99 15.07
C GLU A 318 22.81 22.00 14.55
N PRO A 319 21.86 22.60 15.30
CA PRO A 319 20.48 22.69 14.85
C PRO A 319 20.32 23.62 13.65
N VAL A 320 19.43 23.29 12.72
CA VAL A 320 19.07 24.13 11.55
C VAL A 320 17.77 24.85 11.86
N GLU A 321 17.85 26.15 12.12
CA GLU A 321 16.68 26.95 12.50
C GLU A 321 15.70 27.13 11.33
N PRO A 322 14.41 27.43 11.58
CA PRO A 322 13.46 27.79 10.53
C PRO A 322 13.99 28.93 9.64
N GLY A 323 13.99 28.69 8.32
CA GLY A 323 14.52 29.58 7.29
C GLY A 323 16.03 29.49 7.06
N GLU A 324 16.77 28.69 7.84
CA GLU A 324 18.18 28.42 7.57
C GLU A 324 18.37 27.38 6.47
N THR A 325 19.45 27.54 5.71
CA THR A 325 19.87 26.64 4.65
C THR A 325 21.17 25.94 5.04
N VAL A 326 21.22 24.63 4.82
CA VAL A 326 22.43 23.82 4.80
C VAL A 326 22.68 23.32 3.39
N TYR A 327 23.94 23.03 3.07
CA TYR A 327 24.36 22.59 1.75
C TYR A 327 24.78 21.14 1.84
N VAL A 328 24.19 20.31 0.99
CA VAL A 328 24.33 18.86 1.02
C VAL A 328 24.98 18.42 -0.28
N SER A 329 26.09 17.72 -0.19
CA SER A 329 26.83 17.21 -1.36
C SER A 329 27.26 15.77 -1.16
N ILE A 330 27.79 15.17 -2.21
CA ILE A 330 28.44 13.87 -2.15
C ILE A 330 29.96 14.09 -2.21
N ASP A 331 30.68 13.47 -1.29
CA ASP A 331 32.14 13.34 -1.33
C ASP A 331 32.51 11.88 -1.08
N ALA A 332 33.18 11.25 -2.05
CA ALA A 332 33.62 9.86 -1.96
C ALA A 332 32.49 8.90 -1.55
N TYR A 333 31.31 9.05 -2.17
CA TYR A 333 30.08 8.27 -1.94
C TYR A 333 29.42 8.49 -0.57
N ARG A 334 29.78 9.56 0.14
CA ARG A 334 29.14 9.94 1.41
C ARG A 334 28.43 11.27 1.29
N THR A 335 27.25 11.37 1.89
CA THR A 335 26.62 12.67 2.10
C THR A 335 27.51 13.48 3.03
N VAL A 336 27.72 14.74 2.67
CA VAL A 336 28.35 15.77 3.49
C VAL A 336 27.36 16.90 3.66
N VAL A 337 27.32 17.52 4.84
CA VAL A 337 26.42 18.62 5.16
C VAL A 337 27.23 19.77 5.73
N ASP A 338 27.16 20.93 5.08
CA ASP A 338 27.90 22.13 5.44
C ASP A 338 27.00 23.35 5.59
N ARG A 339 27.47 24.36 6.34
CA ARG A 339 26.79 25.66 6.52
C ARG A 339 27.08 26.65 5.40
N SER A 340 27.94 26.30 4.47
CA SER A 340 28.31 27.12 3.32
C SER A 340 28.43 26.23 2.09
N PRO A 341 28.23 26.78 0.88
CA PRO A 341 28.39 26.02 -0.34
C PRO A 341 29.75 25.30 -0.40
N PRO A 342 29.78 24.00 -0.76
CA PRO A 342 31.04 23.28 -0.95
C PRO A 342 31.82 23.86 -2.13
N GLU A 343 33.16 23.91 -2.01
CA GLU A 343 34.01 24.54 -3.03
C GLU A 343 34.29 23.64 -4.24
N ASP A 344 34.19 22.31 -4.10
CA ASP A 344 34.51 21.31 -5.15
C ASP A 344 33.84 19.95 -4.86
N PRO A 345 32.49 19.87 -4.81
CA PRO A 345 31.79 18.61 -4.55
C PRO A 345 31.80 17.68 -5.78
N ASP A 346 31.53 16.39 -5.57
CA ASP A 346 31.30 15.47 -6.70
C ASP A 346 30.02 15.90 -7.46
N PRO A 347 30.02 15.89 -8.80
CA PRO A 347 28.87 16.32 -9.60
C PRO A 347 27.66 15.41 -9.37
N LEU A 348 26.50 16.02 -9.13
CA LEU A 348 25.21 15.34 -9.04
C LEU A 348 24.64 15.10 -10.43
N LYS A 349 24.07 13.90 -10.66
CA LYS A 349 23.38 13.55 -11.90
C LYS A 349 22.11 12.75 -11.60
N GLY A 350 21.02 13.09 -12.28
CA GLY A 350 19.75 12.38 -12.15
C GLY A 350 18.91 12.82 -10.95
N THR A 351 18.05 11.93 -10.47
CA THR A 351 17.05 12.24 -9.43
C THR A 351 17.59 11.93 -8.04
N TYR A 352 17.45 12.89 -7.14
CA TYR A 352 17.78 12.74 -5.73
C TYR A 352 16.57 12.97 -4.82
N ARG A 353 16.66 12.41 -3.62
CA ARG A 353 15.75 12.68 -2.50
C ARG A 353 16.58 13.08 -1.28
N VAL A 354 16.19 14.14 -0.60
CA VAL A 354 16.75 14.53 0.69
C VAL A 354 15.83 13.99 1.77
N ASP A 355 16.40 13.21 2.70
CA ASP A 355 15.68 12.72 3.88
C ASP A 355 16.32 13.33 5.14
N VAL A 356 15.50 13.92 6.02
CA VAL A 356 15.89 14.32 7.38
C VAL A 356 15.38 13.26 8.34
N VAL A 357 16.28 12.70 9.14
CA VAL A 357 16.05 11.53 9.98
C VAL A 357 16.39 11.84 11.43
N ASN A 358 15.52 11.48 12.37
CA ASN A 358 15.78 11.68 13.80
C ASN A 358 16.74 10.62 14.38
N GLU A 359 17.16 10.77 15.65
CA GLU A 359 18.03 9.80 16.34
C GLU A 359 17.44 8.38 16.46
N GLY A 360 16.12 8.24 16.23
CA GLY A 360 15.39 6.97 16.18
C GLY A 360 15.37 6.32 14.79
N PHE A 361 16.08 6.88 13.80
CA PHE A 361 16.08 6.45 12.40
C PHE A 361 14.75 6.65 11.66
N GLU A 362 13.93 7.60 12.10
CA GLU A 362 12.66 7.93 11.46
C GLU A 362 12.80 9.16 10.57
N THR A 363 12.33 9.08 9.32
CA THR A 363 12.26 10.25 8.42
C THR A 363 11.21 11.22 8.93
N VAL A 364 11.64 12.43 9.32
CA VAL A 364 10.78 13.50 9.83
C VAL A 364 10.47 14.58 8.79
N ALA A 365 11.27 14.67 7.72
CA ALA A 365 11.00 15.51 6.55
C ALA A 365 11.71 14.92 5.32
N GLN A 366 11.15 15.15 4.13
CA GLN A 366 11.76 14.75 2.88
C GLN A 366 11.44 15.74 1.76
N ASP A 367 12.31 15.84 0.76
CA ASP A 367 12.03 16.53 -0.50
C ASP A 367 12.76 15.87 -1.68
N ARG A 368 12.30 16.10 -2.91
CA ARG A 368 12.88 15.52 -4.14
C ARG A 368 13.40 16.59 -5.06
N VAL A 369 14.54 16.32 -5.68
CA VAL A 369 15.18 17.22 -6.63
C VAL A 369 15.71 16.45 -7.85
N GLU A 370 15.78 17.13 -8.99
CA GLU A 370 16.42 16.63 -10.20
C GLU A 370 17.65 17.48 -10.50
N ALA A 371 18.79 16.83 -10.69
CA ALA A 371 20.01 17.45 -11.17
C ALA A 371 20.10 17.28 -12.69
N ASP A 372 20.56 18.34 -13.37
CA ASP A 372 20.78 18.31 -14.82
C ASP A 372 21.84 17.25 -15.19
N ASP A 373 21.66 16.60 -16.35
CA ASP A 373 22.52 15.53 -16.87
C ASP A 373 23.93 15.97 -17.32
#